data_AF-A0A7C6RWF0-F1
#
_entry.id   AF-A0A7C6RWF0-F1
#
_cell.length_a   1.000
_cell.length_b   1.000
_cell.length_c   1.000
_cell.angle_alpha   90.00
_cell.angle_beta   90.00
_cell.angle_gamma   90.00
#
_symmetry.space_group_name_H-M   'P 1'
#
loop_
_entity.id
_entity.type
_entity.pdbx_description
1 polymer ?
#
loop_
_entity_poly.entity_id
_entity_poly.type
_entity_poly.pdbx_seq_one_letter_code
_entity_poly.pdbx_strand_id
1 'polypeptide(L)'
;MPRPLDPLVRLLLGAALCLPLCLGLWWWFVRNPLAQLLGHTVGFLSPWLWPETVLGIGLDGDKGLIVSLLPPLTDSARMFMALPLPFNRASVILPLFWGLTLATPGRAPLRRLLLGTLLLLPVVLAMVLLYAQFQIALYRTHLPSLTETPPPEYALALPDSPLLYHLWGLGRQLAFLVLPVVAPLLTWLLLHRPFLRTVILGGLLQRGARSDSEPPPSPPAPLDPEK
;
A
#
# COMPACT_ATOMS: atom_id res chain seq x y z
N MET A 1 -26.39 16.53 -28.05
CA MET A 1 -25.38 17.09 -27.13
C MET A 1 -25.19 16.11 -25.99
N PRO A 2 -24.01 15.46 -25.84
CA PRO A 2 -23.81 14.49 -24.78
C PRO A 2 -23.76 15.21 -23.43
N ARG A 3 -24.55 14.75 -22.47
CA ARG A 3 -24.53 15.26 -21.09
C ARG A 3 -23.12 15.06 -20.52
N PRO A 4 -22.51 16.08 -19.88
CA PRO A 4 -21.24 15.88 -19.20
C PRO A 4 -21.45 14.83 -18.11
N LEU A 5 -20.76 13.69 -18.24
CA LEU A 5 -20.76 12.65 -17.21
C LEU A 5 -20.30 13.26 -15.88
N ASP A 6 -20.93 12.82 -14.80
CA ASP A 6 -20.53 13.19 -13.45
C ASP A 6 -19.01 12.94 -13.27
N PRO A 7 -18.23 13.92 -12.80
CA PRO A 7 -16.78 13.80 -12.64
C PRO A 7 -16.36 12.55 -11.84
N LEU A 8 -17.20 12.08 -10.90
CA LEU A 8 -16.96 10.85 -10.15
C LEU A 8 -17.12 9.59 -11.02
N VAL A 9 -18.16 9.54 -11.86
CA VAL A 9 -18.39 8.42 -12.78
C VAL A 9 -17.25 8.33 -13.79
N ARG A 10 -16.76 9.48 -14.28
CA ARG A 10 -15.59 9.53 -15.16
C ARG A 10 -14.32 9.03 -14.48
N LEU A 11 -14.11 9.37 -13.20
CA LEU A 11 -12.98 8.88 -12.42
C LEU A 11 -13.07 7.35 -12.23
N LEU A 12 -14.25 6.83 -11.89
CA LEU A 12 -14.44 5.39 -11.67
C LEU A 12 -14.24 4.58 -12.95
N LEU A 13 -14.81 5.03 -14.08
CA LEU A 13 -14.59 4.40 -15.38
C LEU A 13 -13.12 4.47 -15.80
N GLY A 14 -12.49 5.63 -15.59
CA GLY A 14 -11.06 5.79 -15.82
C GLY A 14 -10.22 4.83 -14.98
N ALA A 15 -10.52 4.71 -13.68
CA ALA A 15 -9.80 3.83 -12.77
C ALA A 15 -9.99 2.36 -13.14
N ALA A 16 -11.20 1.95 -13.52
CA ALA A 16 -11.50 0.58 -13.95
C ALA A 16 -10.66 0.13 -15.15
N LEU A 17 -10.32 1.05 -16.06
CA LEU A 17 -9.43 0.77 -17.20
C LEU A 17 -7.95 0.97 -16.87
N CYS A 18 -7.60 2.07 -16.18
CA CYS A 18 -6.22 2.44 -15.91
C CYS A 18 -5.55 1.53 -14.89
N LEU A 19 -6.26 1.03 -13.87
CA LEU A 19 -5.71 0.14 -12.85
C LEU A 19 -5.16 -1.17 -13.44
N PRO A 20 -5.92 -1.97 -14.22
CA PRO A 20 -5.39 -3.21 -14.78
C PRO A 20 -4.22 -2.95 -15.74
N LEU A 21 -4.26 -1.87 -16.50
CA LEU A 21 -3.15 -1.47 -17.38
C LEU A 21 -1.89 -1.12 -16.58
N CYS A 22 -2.02 -0.33 -15.52
CA CYS A 22 -0.89 0.04 -14.64
C CYS A 22 -0.33 -1.18 -13.93
N LEU A 23 -1.19 -2.09 -13.48
CA LEU A 23 -0.77 -3.34 -12.85
C LEU A 23 0.02 -4.22 -13.82
N GLY A 24 -0.46 -4.35 -15.07
CA GLY A 24 0.25 -5.07 -16.12
C GLY A 24 1.61 -4.44 -16.41
N LEU A 25 1.65 -3.12 -16.59
CA LEU A 25 2.90 -2.38 -16.83
C LEU A 25 3.89 -2.53 -15.67
N TRP A 26 3.40 -2.46 -14.43
CA TRP A 26 4.21 -2.70 -13.25
C TRP A 26 4.76 -4.13 -13.23
N TRP A 27 3.92 -5.14 -13.48
CA TRP A 27 4.29 -6.55 -13.43
C TRP A 27 5.42 -6.90 -14.40
N TRP A 28 5.34 -6.39 -15.63
CA TRP A 28 6.30 -6.72 -16.68
C TRP A 28 7.56 -5.85 -16.67
N PHE A 29 7.45 -4.56 -16.35
CA PHE A 29 8.56 -3.62 -16.54
C PHE A 29 9.19 -3.11 -15.25
N VAL A 30 8.41 -2.97 -14.17
CA VAL A 30 8.90 -2.26 -12.96
C VAL A 30 9.22 -3.22 -11.83
N ARG A 31 8.49 -4.33 -11.70
CA ARG A 31 8.62 -5.30 -10.61
C ARG A 31 10.06 -5.75 -10.40
N ASN A 32 10.71 -6.29 -11.43
CA ASN A 32 12.07 -6.84 -11.33
C ASN A 32 13.14 -5.78 -11.04
N PRO A 33 13.25 -4.67 -11.79
CA PRO A 33 14.27 -3.66 -11.48
C PRO A 33 14.03 -3.01 -10.13
N LEU A 34 12.77 -2.83 -9.72
CA LEU A 34 12.46 -2.30 -8.39
C LEU A 34 12.81 -3.29 -7.28
N ALA A 35 12.56 -4.60 -7.46
CA ALA A 35 12.99 -5.63 -6.52
C ALA A 35 14.52 -5.66 -6.37
N GLN A 36 15.26 -5.53 -7.47
CA GLN A 36 16.71 -5.39 -7.44
C GLN A 36 17.14 -4.14 -6.68
N LEU A 37 16.57 -2.98 -6.99
CA LEU A 37 16.88 -1.71 -6.31
C LEU A 37 16.61 -1.79 -4.80
N LEU A 38 15.47 -2.37 -4.42
CA LEU A 38 15.12 -2.61 -3.02
C LEU A 38 16.10 -3.59 -2.37
N GLY A 39 16.47 -4.68 -3.04
CA GLY A 39 17.48 -5.63 -2.55
C GLY A 39 18.81 -4.96 -2.25
N HIS A 40 19.33 -4.14 -3.17
CA HIS A 40 20.57 -3.38 -2.97
C HIS A 40 20.43 -2.35 -1.84
N THR A 41 19.30 -1.66 -1.77
CA THR A 41 19.06 -0.63 -0.75
C THR A 41 18.98 -1.26 0.64
N VAL A 42 18.22 -2.35 0.80
CA VAL A 42 18.13 -3.06 2.07
C VAL A 42 19.49 -3.68 2.41
N GLY A 43 20.25 -4.19 1.43
CA GLY A 43 21.56 -4.78 1.66
C GLY A 43 22.62 -3.75 2.07
N PHE A 44 22.47 -2.52 1.59
CA PHE A 44 23.28 -1.38 2.04
C PHE A 44 22.90 -0.95 3.47
N LEU A 45 21.61 -0.99 3.81
CA LEU A 45 21.12 -0.60 5.15
C LEU A 45 21.29 -1.71 6.20
N SER A 46 21.38 -2.97 5.80
CA SER A 46 21.37 -4.10 6.71
C SER A 46 22.52 -4.12 7.72
N PRO A 47 23.77 -3.73 7.40
CA PRO A 47 24.85 -3.68 8.40
C PRO A 47 24.60 -2.64 9.50
N TRP A 48 23.82 -1.60 9.19
CA TRP A 48 23.49 -0.52 10.14
C TRP A 48 22.29 -0.90 11.02
N LEU A 49 21.30 -1.57 10.44
CA LEU A 49 20.08 -1.97 11.14
C LEU A 49 20.27 -3.27 11.94
N TRP A 50 21.04 -4.21 11.42
CA TRP A 50 21.18 -5.57 11.95
C TRP A 50 22.63 -6.10 11.88
N PRO A 51 23.61 -5.40 12.48
CA PRO A 51 25.03 -5.72 12.35
C PRO A 51 25.36 -7.17 12.71
N GLU A 52 24.74 -7.70 13.77
CA GLU A 52 25.04 -9.03 14.31
C GLU A 52 24.12 -10.14 13.79
N THR A 53 23.15 -9.80 12.93
CA THR A 53 22.04 -10.72 12.59
C THR A 53 21.97 -11.02 11.11
N VAL A 54 22.33 -10.06 10.27
CA VAL A 54 22.20 -10.18 8.81
C VAL A 54 23.58 -10.22 8.18
N LEU A 55 23.91 -11.33 7.53
CA LEU A 55 25.15 -11.50 6.78
C LEU A 55 25.06 -10.80 5.41
N GLY A 56 23.88 -10.81 4.79
CA GLY A 56 23.67 -10.20 3.49
C GLY A 56 22.27 -10.44 2.94
N ILE A 57 22.05 -9.99 1.71
CA ILE A 57 20.76 -10.15 1.02
C ILE A 57 21.00 -10.87 -0.29
N GLY A 58 20.34 -12.02 -0.44
CA GLY A 58 20.22 -12.73 -1.70
C GLY A 58 19.00 -12.28 -2.47
N LEU A 59 19.06 -12.42 -3.80
CA LEU A 59 17.91 -12.35 -4.67
C LEU A 59 17.72 -13.73 -5.30
N ASP A 60 16.58 -14.36 -5.04
CA ASP A 60 16.16 -15.59 -5.70
C ASP A 60 14.97 -15.25 -6.61
N GLY A 61 15.28 -14.99 -7.88
CA GLY A 61 14.31 -14.48 -8.86
C GLY A 61 13.69 -13.15 -8.42
N ASP A 62 12.39 -13.19 -8.08
CA ASP A 62 11.59 -12.05 -7.65
C ASP A 62 11.49 -11.92 -6.11
N LYS A 63 12.08 -12.86 -5.37
CA LYS A 63 12.08 -12.88 -3.92
C LYS A 63 13.41 -12.36 -3.40
N GLY A 64 13.36 -11.36 -2.53
CA GLY A 64 14.53 -11.06 -1.70
C GLY A 64 14.66 -12.11 -0.61
N LEU A 65 15.88 -12.43 -0.23
CA LEU A 65 16.19 -13.33 0.86
C LEU A 65 17.16 -12.62 1.79
N ILE A 66 16.82 -12.43 3.05
CA ILE A 66 17.79 -12.02 4.07
C ILE A 66 18.55 -13.26 4.49
N VAL A 67 19.86 -13.28 4.25
CA VAL A 67 20.74 -14.31 4.79
C VAL A 67 21.12 -13.91 6.20
N SER A 68 20.58 -14.62 7.18
CA SER A 68 20.80 -14.37 8.60
C SER A 68 21.79 -15.37 9.19
N LEU A 69 22.59 -14.88 10.15
CA LEU A 69 23.51 -15.64 10.99
C LEU A 69 22.81 -16.35 12.17
N LEU A 70 21.50 -16.18 12.31
CA LEU A 70 20.69 -16.91 13.28
C LEU A 70 20.77 -18.41 12.92
N PRO A 71 21.46 -19.25 13.71
CA PRO A 71 21.62 -20.65 13.38
C PRO A 71 20.28 -21.35 13.65
N PRO A 72 19.63 -21.93 12.63
CA PRO A 72 18.41 -22.68 12.84
C PRO A 72 18.74 -24.07 13.42
N LEU A 73 18.01 -24.47 14.46
CA LEU A 73 17.89 -25.85 14.88
C LEU A 73 17.02 -26.56 13.83
N THR A 74 17.67 -27.32 12.98
CA THR A 74 17.04 -28.33 12.11
C THR A 74 17.75 -29.66 12.31
N ASP A 75 17.23 -30.74 11.72
CA ASP A 75 17.89 -32.06 11.73
C ASP A 75 19.31 -32.04 11.12
N SER A 76 19.65 -30.98 10.37
CA SER A 76 21.00 -30.68 9.88
C SER A 76 21.53 -29.37 10.46
N ALA A 77 22.75 -29.33 10.98
CA ALA A 77 23.36 -28.08 11.44
C ALA A 77 23.57 -27.13 10.24
N ARG A 78 22.76 -26.07 10.15
CA ARG A 78 22.94 -25.00 9.17
C ARG A 78 23.51 -23.77 9.86
N MET A 79 24.53 -23.15 9.26
CA MET A 79 25.14 -21.93 9.80
C MET A 79 24.39 -20.65 9.41
N PHE A 80 23.51 -20.72 8.41
CA PHE A 80 22.78 -19.57 7.89
C PHE A 80 21.33 -19.93 7.59
N MET A 81 20.48 -18.91 7.65
CA MET A 81 19.08 -19.01 7.29
C MET A 81 18.70 -17.94 6.26
N ALA A 82 17.83 -18.28 5.30
CA ALA A 82 17.30 -17.35 4.32
C ALA A 82 15.83 -16.97 4.65
N LEU A 83 15.58 -15.70 4.94
CA LEU A 83 14.25 -15.18 5.26
C LEU A 83 13.64 -14.45 4.06
N PRO A 84 12.41 -14.75 3.62
CA PRO A 84 11.83 -14.11 2.45
C PRO A 84 11.56 -12.63 2.69
N LEU A 85 11.76 -11.80 1.66
CA LEU A 85 11.42 -10.38 1.61
C LEU A 85 10.30 -10.13 0.59
N PRO A 86 9.19 -9.48 0.98
CA PRO A 86 7.99 -9.36 0.17
C PRO A 86 8.03 -8.13 -0.73
N PHE A 87 9.06 -7.99 -1.58
CA PHE A 87 9.25 -6.81 -2.44
C PHE A 87 8.06 -6.51 -3.36
N ASN A 88 7.49 -7.54 -3.97
CA ASN A 88 6.32 -7.40 -4.86
C ASN A 88 5.12 -6.84 -4.11
N ARG A 89 4.89 -7.32 -2.88
CA ARG A 89 3.74 -6.89 -2.07
C ARG A 89 3.91 -5.44 -1.62
N ALA A 90 5.13 -5.04 -1.25
CA ALA A 90 5.39 -3.65 -0.86
C ALA A 90 5.25 -2.69 -2.06
N SER A 91 5.70 -3.09 -3.25
CA SER A 91 5.69 -2.22 -4.43
C SER A 91 4.36 -2.16 -5.20
N VAL A 92 3.39 -3.03 -4.88
CA VAL A 92 2.05 -3.03 -5.52
C VAL A 92 1.27 -1.73 -5.30
N ILE A 93 1.70 -0.89 -4.35
CA ILE A 93 1.10 0.43 -4.11
C ILE A 93 1.30 1.40 -5.28
N LEU A 94 2.36 1.19 -6.07
CA LEU A 94 2.71 2.03 -7.21
C LEU A 94 1.65 1.96 -8.33
N PRO A 95 1.28 0.79 -8.87
CA PRO A 95 0.24 0.72 -9.90
C PRO A 95 -1.12 1.21 -9.40
N LEU A 96 -1.44 1.05 -8.11
CA LEU A 96 -2.66 1.62 -7.53
C LEU A 96 -2.65 3.15 -7.58
N PHE A 97 -1.55 3.78 -7.18
CA PHE A 97 -1.36 5.23 -7.31
C PHE A 97 -1.37 5.70 -8.77
N TRP A 98 -0.71 4.98 -9.68
CA TRP A 98 -0.66 5.33 -11.10
C TRP A 98 -2.03 5.26 -11.75
N GLY A 99 -2.80 4.19 -11.48
CA GLY A 99 -4.15 4.01 -12.00
C GLY A 99 -5.06 5.16 -11.56
N LEU A 100 -5.03 5.54 -10.29
CA LEU A 100 -5.79 6.68 -9.76
C LEU A 100 -5.36 8.01 -10.39
N THR A 101 -4.05 8.22 -10.53
CA THR A 101 -3.50 9.47 -11.07
C THR A 101 -3.84 9.63 -12.56
N LEU A 102 -3.75 8.57 -13.35
CA LEU A 102 -4.09 8.58 -14.77
C LEU A 102 -5.60 8.70 -15.00
N ALA A 103 -6.41 8.13 -14.11
CA ALA A 103 -7.86 8.27 -14.14
C ALA A 103 -8.33 9.69 -13.78
N THR A 104 -7.51 10.47 -13.07
CA THR A 104 -7.89 11.80 -12.60
C THR A 104 -7.63 12.85 -13.69
N PRO A 105 -8.66 13.58 -14.15
CA PRO A 105 -8.47 14.63 -15.15
C PRO A 105 -7.66 15.80 -14.55
N GLY A 106 -6.62 16.25 -15.26
CA GLY A 106 -5.79 17.34 -14.80
C GLY A 106 -4.61 17.67 -15.73
N ARG A 107 -3.91 18.77 -15.42
CA ARG A 107 -2.69 19.16 -16.12
C ARG A 107 -1.47 18.45 -15.52
N ALA A 108 -0.49 18.15 -16.38
CA ALA A 108 0.80 17.55 -16.02
C ALA A 108 0.72 16.18 -15.28
N PRO A 109 0.01 15.18 -15.84
CA PRO A 109 -0.11 13.86 -15.21
C PRO A 109 1.26 13.20 -14.99
N LEU A 110 2.18 13.33 -15.94
CA LEU A 110 3.54 12.77 -15.84
C LEU A 110 4.31 13.30 -14.62
N ARG A 111 4.27 14.62 -14.39
CA ARG A 111 4.94 15.24 -13.23
C ARG A 111 4.38 14.71 -11.92
N ARG A 112 3.06 14.52 -11.85
CA ARG A 112 2.40 13.97 -10.65
C ARG A 112 2.73 12.50 -10.45
N LEU A 113 2.79 11.72 -11.53
CA LEU A 113 3.22 10.32 -11.47
C LEU A 113 4.64 10.20 -10.92
N LEU A 114 5.58 11.00 -11.44
CA LEU A 114 6.97 10.98 -10.98
C LEU A 114 7.08 11.40 -9.50
N LEU A 115 6.47 12.53 -9.13
CA LEU A 115 6.50 13.02 -7.74
C LEU A 115 5.86 12.03 -6.77
N GLY A 116 4.69 11.47 -7.11
CA GLY A 116 4.03 10.51 -6.24
C GLY A 116 4.76 9.18 -6.15
N THR A 117 5.38 8.72 -7.24
CA THR A 117 6.25 7.54 -7.20
C THR A 117 7.43 7.78 -6.26
N LEU A 118 8.11 8.94 -6.38
CA LEU A 118 9.22 9.31 -5.50
C LEU A 118 8.80 9.39 -4.03
N LEU A 119 7.60 9.92 -3.74
CA LEU A 119 7.04 9.97 -2.38
C LEU A 119 6.71 8.58 -1.82
N LEU A 120 6.32 7.63 -2.67
CA LEU A 120 5.95 6.28 -2.26
C LEU A 120 7.16 5.36 -2.06
N LEU A 121 8.29 5.59 -2.75
CA LEU A 121 9.51 4.79 -2.57
C LEU A 121 9.98 4.63 -1.10
N PRO A 122 10.09 5.70 -0.29
CA PRO A 122 10.46 5.54 1.12
C PRO A 122 9.41 4.75 1.92
N VAL A 123 8.13 4.82 1.54
CA VAL A 123 7.07 4.02 2.16
C VAL A 123 7.24 2.54 1.80
N VAL A 124 7.50 2.22 0.54
CA VAL A 124 7.81 0.85 0.09
C VAL A 124 8.99 0.29 0.88
N LEU A 125 10.07 1.07 1.01
CA LEU A 125 11.24 0.68 1.79
C LEU A 125 10.90 0.43 3.25
N ALA A 126 10.15 1.34 3.90
CA ALA A 126 9.72 1.17 5.29
C ALA A 126 8.88 -0.09 5.49
N MET A 127 7.96 -0.40 4.56
CA MET A 127 7.16 -1.63 4.62
C MET A 127 8.03 -2.89 4.57
N VAL A 128 9.05 -2.90 3.72
CA VAL A 128 10.00 -4.01 3.60
C VAL A 128 10.82 -4.15 4.89
N LEU A 129 11.33 -3.04 5.45
CA LEU A 129 12.14 -3.05 6.67
C LEU A 129 11.34 -3.49 7.89
N LEU A 130 10.10 -3.02 8.05
CA LEU A 130 9.21 -3.44 9.14
C LEU A 130 8.91 -4.94 9.05
N TYR A 131 8.70 -5.46 7.84
CA TYR A 131 8.50 -6.88 7.64
C TYR A 131 9.76 -7.69 7.96
N ALA A 132 10.92 -7.25 7.46
CA ALA A 132 12.22 -7.87 7.73
C ALA A 132 12.49 -7.97 9.24
N GLN A 133 12.32 -6.87 9.96
CA GLN A 133 12.46 -6.81 11.41
C GLN A 133 11.53 -7.79 12.12
N PHE A 134 10.25 -7.82 11.72
CA PHE A 134 9.29 -8.74 12.30
C PHE A 134 9.66 -10.20 12.04
N GLN A 135 10.13 -10.54 10.82
CA GLN A 135 10.59 -11.90 10.54
C GLN A 135 11.75 -12.27 11.47
N ILE A 136 12.78 -11.43 11.59
CA ILE A 136 13.88 -11.67 12.53
C ILE A 136 13.35 -11.91 13.96
N ALA A 137 12.42 -11.08 14.44
CA ALA A 137 11.83 -11.22 15.77
C ALA A 137 11.00 -12.50 15.95
N LEU A 138 10.22 -12.88 14.93
CA LEU A 138 9.44 -14.13 14.89
C LEU A 138 10.34 -15.34 14.99
N TYR A 139 11.45 -15.35 14.25
CA TYR A 139 12.43 -16.43 14.25
C TYR A 139 13.26 -16.51 15.53
N ARG A 140 13.43 -15.42 16.27
CA ARG A 140 14.09 -15.45 17.58
C ARG A 140 13.17 -15.91 18.70
N THR A 141 11.96 -15.37 18.69
CA THR A 141 11.06 -15.48 19.84
C THR A 141 10.13 -16.69 19.72
N HIS A 142 9.87 -17.17 18.50
CA HIS A 142 9.05 -18.37 18.24
C HIS A 142 7.65 -18.33 18.84
N LEU A 143 7.13 -17.15 19.10
CA LEU A 143 5.77 -16.96 19.54
C LEU A 143 4.86 -16.76 18.31
N PRO A 144 3.63 -17.29 18.33
CA PRO A 144 2.64 -16.95 17.33
C PRO A 144 2.23 -15.49 17.43
N SER A 145 2.08 -14.85 16.28
CA SER A 145 1.42 -13.56 16.14
C SER A 145 0.07 -13.76 15.47
N LEU A 146 -0.88 -12.85 15.70
CA LEU A 146 -2.26 -12.91 15.17
C LEU A 146 -2.38 -13.23 13.69
N THR A 147 -1.34 -13.00 12.89
CA THR A 147 -1.36 -13.18 11.42
C THR A 147 -0.25 -14.08 10.88
N GLU A 148 0.62 -14.63 11.72
CA GLU A 148 1.67 -15.56 11.27
C GLU A 148 2.09 -16.52 12.37
N THR A 149 2.13 -17.80 12.01
CA THR A 149 2.68 -18.87 12.84
C THR A 149 4.19 -18.94 12.66
N PRO A 150 4.96 -19.17 13.73
CA PRO A 150 6.38 -19.39 13.59
C PRO A 150 6.63 -20.61 12.69
N PRO A 151 7.74 -20.61 11.94
CA PRO A 151 8.16 -21.77 11.18
C PRO A 151 8.59 -22.91 12.13
N PRO A 152 8.65 -24.15 11.62
CA PRO A 152 8.99 -25.31 12.45
C PRO A 152 10.44 -25.33 12.96
N GLU A 153 11.29 -24.44 12.44
CA GLU A 153 12.73 -24.37 12.75
C GLU A 153 13.01 -23.27 13.78
N TYR A 154 13.73 -23.59 14.86
CA TYR A 154 14.00 -22.64 15.95
C TYR A 154 15.35 -21.94 15.79
N ALA A 155 15.47 -20.63 16.04
CA ALA A 155 16.79 -20.00 16.07
C ALA A 155 17.41 -20.12 17.46
N LEU A 156 18.71 -20.47 17.55
CA LEU A 156 19.48 -20.38 18.79
C LEU A 156 19.85 -18.91 19.09
N ALA A 157 18.87 -18.15 19.55
CA ALA A 157 19.08 -16.77 19.96
C ALA A 157 18.26 -16.41 21.19
N LEU A 158 18.69 -15.36 21.89
CA LEU A 158 17.92 -14.81 22.99
C LEU A 158 16.60 -14.24 22.42
N PRO A 159 15.44 -14.60 23.01
CA PRO A 159 14.16 -14.06 22.57
C PRO A 159 14.10 -12.56 22.81
N ASP A 160 13.36 -11.85 21.95
CA ASP A 160 13.06 -10.44 22.17
C ASP A 160 12.12 -10.30 23.37
N SER A 161 12.13 -9.12 24.02
CA SER A 161 11.15 -8.86 25.07
C SER A 161 9.72 -8.93 24.50
N PRO A 162 8.73 -9.43 25.25
CA PRO A 162 7.35 -9.58 24.75
C PRO A 162 6.76 -8.26 24.21
N LEU A 163 7.08 -7.14 24.85
CA LEU A 163 6.63 -5.81 24.43
C LEU A 163 7.21 -5.42 23.06
N LEU A 164 8.51 -5.61 22.86
CA LEU A 164 9.16 -5.33 21.57
C LEU A 164 8.62 -6.24 20.48
N TYR A 165 8.44 -7.53 20.78
CA TYR A 165 7.88 -8.50 19.84
C TYR A 165 6.48 -8.08 19.35
N HIS A 166 5.59 -7.67 20.26
CA HIS A 166 4.25 -7.19 19.88
C HIS A 166 4.29 -5.87 19.11
N LEU A 167 5.20 -4.97 19.43
CA LEU A 167 5.40 -3.73 18.68
C LEU A 167 5.85 -4.01 17.24
N TRP A 168 6.75 -4.96 17.04
CA TRP A 168 7.13 -5.43 15.70
C TRP A 168 5.97 -6.10 14.97
N GLY A 169 5.13 -6.87 15.69
CA GLY A 169 3.89 -7.43 15.16
C GLY A 169 2.94 -6.35 14.63
N LEU A 170 2.77 -5.25 15.38
CA LEU A 170 1.99 -4.09 14.95
C LEU A 170 2.61 -3.41 13.74
N GLY A 171 3.93 -3.24 13.72
CA GLY A 171 4.66 -2.71 12.56
C GLY A 171 4.42 -3.52 11.29
N ARG A 172 4.44 -4.86 11.38
CA ARG A 172 4.09 -5.76 10.28
C ARG A 172 2.66 -5.55 9.81
N GLN A 173 1.68 -5.49 10.72
CA GLN A 173 0.28 -5.26 10.35
C GLN A 173 0.10 -3.92 9.62
N LEU A 174 0.77 -2.87 10.10
CA LEU A 174 0.78 -1.58 9.45
C LEU A 174 1.38 -1.65 8.03
N ALA A 175 2.49 -2.37 7.87
CA ALA A 175 3.13 -2.59 6.57
C ALA A 175 2.29 -3.43 5.60
N PHE A 176 1.48 -4.38 6.07
CA PHE A 176 0.78 -5.34 5.20
C PHE A 176 -0.69 -5.03 4.96
N LEU A 177 -1.34 -4.31 5.86
CA LEU A 177 -2.78 -4.05 5.82
C LEU A 177 -3.08 -2.58 5.61
N VAL A 178 -2.35 -1.70 6.30
CA VAL A 178 -2.66 -0.27 6.35
C VAL A 178 -1.96 0.50 5.23
N LEU A 179 -0.62 0.46 5.20
CA LEU A 179 0.18 1.23 4.24
C LEU A 179 -0.13 0.91 2.77
N PRO A 180 -0.41 -0.34 2.35
CA PRO A 180 -0.69 -0.64 0.96
C PRO A 180 -1.90 0.11 0.39
N VAL A 181 -2.86 0.43 1.25
CA VAL A 181 -4.09 1.11 0.86
C VAL A 181 -3.97 2.61 1.13
N VAL A 182 -3.54 2.96 2.34
CA VAL A 182 -3.55 4.36 2.81
C VAL A 182 -2.49 5.21 2.12
N ALA A 183 -1.26 4.71 1.95
CA ALA A 183 -0.18 5.50 1.38
C ALA A 183 -0.45 5.98 -0.06
N PRO A 184 -0.82 5.12 -1.02
CA PRO A 184 -1.11 5.58 -2.38
C PRO A 184 -2.32 6.51 -2.44
N LEU A 185 -3.34 6.31 -1.59
CA LEU A 185 -4.49 7.21 -1.49
C LEU A 185 -4.11 8.59 -0.94
N LEU A 186 -3.34 8.65 0.15
CA LEU A 186 -2.87 9.91 0.73
C LEU A 186 -1.98 10.67 -0.25
N THR A 187 -1.06 9.99 -0.93
CA THR A 187 -0.22 10.59 -1.96
C THR A 187 -1.07 11.13 -3.12
N TRP A 188 -2.07 10.36 -3.55
CA TRP A 188 -3.00 10.82 -4.58
C TRP A 188 -3.80 12.05 -4.13
N LEU A 189 -4.38 12.03 -2.93
CA LEU A 189 -5.12 13.15 -2.33
C LEU A 189 -4.26 14.41 -2.24
N LEU A 190 -3.00 14.26 -1.81
CA LEU A 190 -2.03 15.34 -1.70
C LEU A 190 -1.75 16.01 -3.05
N LEU A 191 -1.62 15.22 -4.11
CA LEU A 191 -1.28 15.70 -5.46
C LEU A 191 -2.51 16.16 -6.27
N HIS A 192 -3.72 15.74 -5.90
CA HIS A 192 -4.96 16.04 -6.61
C HIS A 192 -5.93 16.95 -5.84
N ARG A 193 -5.44 17.69 -4.82
CA ARG A 193 -6.21 18.69 -4.06
C ARG A 193 -7.09 19.62 -4.90
N PRO A 194 -6.67 20.16 -6.06
CA PRO A 194 -7.52 21.03 -6.86
C PRO A 194 -8.75 20.30 -7.42
N PHE A 195 -8.60 19.06 -7.89
CA PHE A 195 -9.70 18.25 -8.39
C PHE A 195 -10.71 17.94 -7.29
N LEU A 196 -10.23 17.56 -6.10
CA LEU A 196 -11.09 17.29 -4.94
C LEU A 196 -11.90 18.52 -4.53
N ARG A 197 -11.28 19.70 -4.51
CA ARG A 197 -12.00 20.96 -4.24
C ARG A 197 -13.13 21.16 -5.25
N THR A 198 -12.89 20.94 -6.54
CA THR A 198 -13.91 21.06 -7.58
C THR A 198 -15.04 20.04 -7.41
N VAL A 199 -14.73 18.78 -7.08
CA VAL A 199 -15.74 17.74 -6.86
C VAL A 199 -16.57 18.03 -5.61
N ILE A 200 -15.95 18.45 -4.50
CA ILE A 200 -16.63 18.77 -3.25
C ILE A 200 -17.52 20.01 -3.41
N LEU A 201 -17.00 21.09 -4.00
CA LEU A 201 -17.77 22.31 -4.27
C LEU A 201 -18.90 22.04 -5.26
N GLY A 202 -18.64 21.29 -6.33
CA GLY A 202 -19.66 20.89 -7.30
C GLY A 202 -20.77 20.06 -6.68
N GLY A 203 -20.43 19.12 -5.80
CA GLY A 203 -21.40 18.32 -5.06
C GLY A 203 -22.23 19.13 -4.05
N LEU A 204 -21.63 20.11 -3.39
CA LEU A 204 -22.34 21.03 -2.47
C LEU A 204 -23.32 21.94 -3.23
N LEU A 205 -22.90 22.50 -4.37
CA LEU A 205 -23.75 23.36 -5.20
C LEU A 205 -24.93 22.59 -5.81
N GLN A 206 -24.70 21.34 -6.26
CA GLN A 206 -25.78 20.48 -6.75
C GLN A 206 -26.78 20.10 -5.65
N ARG A 207 -26.33 19.89 -4.40
CA ARG A 207 -27.24 19.63 -3.27
C ARG A 207 -28.07 20.87 -2.91
N GLY A 208 -27.47 22.06 -2.94
CA GLY A 208 -28.20 23.32 -2.73
C GLY A 208 -29.27 23.55 -3.80
N ALA A 209 -28.91 23.44 -5.08
CA ALA A 209 -29.86 23.62 -6.18
C ALA A 209 -31.01 22.59 -6.18
N ARG A 210 -30.77 21.38 -5.67
CA ARG A 210 -31.81 20.34 -5.54
C ARG A 210 -32.73 20.54 -4.33
N SER A 211 -32.28 21.30 -3.32
CA SER A 211 -33.10 21.71 -2.18
C SER A 211 -34.03 22.87 -2.52
N ASP A 212 -33.62 23.76 -3.43
CA ASP A 212 -34.43 24.92 -3.86
C ASP A 212 -35.42 24.59 -4.98
N SER A 213 -35.37 23.38 -5.54
CA SER A 213 -36.26 22.91 -6.60
C SER A 213 -37.35 21.95 -6.11
N GLU A 214 -37.52 21.82 -4.80
CA GLU A 214 -38.69 21.15 -4.23
C GLU A 214 -39.93 22.03 -4.49
N PRO A 215 -40.92 21.56 -5.28
CA PRO A 215 -42.10 22.37 -5.55
C PRO A 215 -42.84 22.62 -4.24
N PRO A 216 -43.40 23.84 -4.01
CA PRO A 216 -44.23 24.07 -2.85
C PRO A 216 -45.38 23.05 -2.83
N PRO A 217 -45.78 22.54 -1.65
CA PRO A 217 -46.87 21.59 -1.54
C PRO A 217 -48.09 22.18 -2.25
N SER A 218 -48.65 21.42 -3.19
CA SER A 218 -49.82 21.82 -3.95
C SER A 218 -50.93 22.23 -2.98
N PRO A 219 -51.61 23.37 -3.20
CA PRO A 219 -52.70 23.77 -2.31
C PRO A 219 -53.74 22.64 -2.26
N PRO A 220 -54.33 22.38 -1.08
CA PRO A 220 -55.34 21.34 -0.94
C PRO A 220 -56.48 21.62 -1.93
N ALA A 221 -56.86 20.61 -2.70
CA ALA A 221 -57.97 20.70 -3.63
C ALA A 221 -59.24 21.12 -2.87
N PRO A 222 -60.06 22.04 -3.42
CA PRO A 222 -61.31 22.42 -2.79
C PRO A 222 -62.20 21.17 -2.69
N LEU A 223 -62.70 20.91 -1.48
CA LEU A 223 -63.72 19.91 -1.22
C LEU A 223 -64.96 20.26 -2.05
N ASP A 224 -65.30 19.43 -3.03
CA ASP A 224 -66.58 19.49 -3.73
C ASP A 224 -67.71 19.35 -2.70
N PRO A 225 -68.65 20.30 -2.63
CA PRO A 225 -69.89 20.09 -1.92
C PRO A 225 -70.82 19.25 -2.81
N GLU A 226 -71.51 18.30 -2.19
CA GLU A 226 -72.67 17.55 -2.71
C GLU A 226 -72.37 16.33 -3.61
N LYS A 227 -72.33 15.15 -2.97
CA LYS A 227 -73.32 14.10 -3.21
C LYS A 227 -73.45 13.15 -2.02
#